data_AF-A0A453SCW4-F1
#
_entry.id   AF-A0A453SCW4-F1
#
_cell.length_a   1.000
_cell.length_b   1.000
_cell.length_c   1.000
_cell.angle_alpha   90.00
_cell.angle_beta   90.00
_cell.angle_gamma   90.00
#
_symmetry.space_group_name_H-M   'P 1'
#
loop_
_entity.id
_entity.type
_entity.pdbx_description
1 polymer ?
#
loop_
_entity_poly.entity_id
_entity_poly.type
_entity_poly.pdbx_seq_one_letter_code
_entity_poly.pdbx_strand_id
1 'polypeptide(L)'
;SHAGLLNLCIVVLIAVNSRLIIENLMKYGLLIRAGFWFSARSLGDWPLLMCCLTLPIFPLAALMTEKWAQRKLIRDHVSILLHIIITTTVLIYPVVVILKCESAVLSGFVLMFIASITWLKLVSFAHTNYDIRVLSQSIEKGATHGSSIDEENIKGPTINSVVYFMLAPTLCYQPSYPRTAFIRKGWVTRQLLKCVVFTGLMGFIIEQYINPIVQNSKHPLKGNFLDAIERVLKLSVPTLYVWLCMFYSFFHLWLNILAELLRFGDREFYKDWWNAKTVEEYWRMWNMVIFSPILKNSYSGLTGNFLPADR
;
A
#
# COMPACT_ATOMS: atom_id res chain seq x y z
N SER A 1 2.94 24.19 -23.39
CA SER A 1 4.33 23.98 -23.82
C SER A 1 5.26 24.18 -22.62
N HIS A 2 5.49 23.13 -21.82
CA HIS A 2 6.36 23.19 -20.62
C HIS A 2 7.53 22.19 -20.68
N ALA A 3 7.57 21.33 -21.70
CA ALA A 3 8.58 20.28 -21.83
C ALA A 3 10.01 20.85 -21.94
N GLY A 4 10.20 21.97 -22.66
CA GLY A 4 11.51 22.62 -22.78
C GLY A 4 12.05 23.17 -21.47
N LEU A 5 11.20 23.82 -20.66
CA LEU A 5 11.57 24.33 -19.34
C LEU A 5 11.86 23.18 -18.35
N LEU A 6 11.08 22.11 -18.41
CA LEU A 6 11.24 20.93 -17.57
C LEU A 6 12.56 20.20 -17.89
N ASN A 7 12.88 20.04 -19.18
CA ASN A 7 14.16 19.50 -19.61
C ASN A 7 15.34 20.37 -19.16
N LEU A 8 15.22 21.71 -19.25
CA LEU A 8 16.24 22.64 -18.76
C LEU A 8 16.44 22.54 -17.25
N CYS A 9 15.35 22.47 -16.47
CA CYS A 9 15.43 22.26 -15.01
C CYS A 9 16.11 20.93 -14.67
N ILE A 10 15.81 19.85 -15.40
CA ILE A 10 16.48 18.55 -15.21
C ILE A 10 17.97 18.67 -15.50
N VAL A 11 18.37 19.33 -16.60
CA VAL A 11 19.78 19.52 -16.97
C VAL A 11 20.52 20.35 -15.93
N VAL A 12 19.94 21.48 -15.49
CA VAL A 12 20.54 22.34 -14.46
C VAL A 12 20.66 21.58 -13.14
N LEU A 13 19.64 20.81 -12.76
CA LEU A 13 19.67 20.02 -11.55
C LEU A 13 20.78 18.95 -11.60
N ILE A 14 20.90 18.23 -12.71
CA ILE A 14 21.98 17.25 -12.90
C ILE A 14 23.33 17.95 -12.86
N ALA A 15 23.50 19.10 -13.50
CA ALA A 15 24.76 19.84 -13.54
C ALA A 15 25.16 20.40 -12.17
N VAL A 16 24.21 20.89 -11.36
CA VAL A 16 24.48 21.42 -10.02
C VAL A 16 24.79 20.28 -9.04
N ASN A 17 24.13 19.13 -9.18
CA ASN A 17 24.36 17.98 -8.31
C ASN A 17 25.53 17.10 -8.77
N SER A 18 25.96 17.16 -10.04
CA SER A 18 27.05 16.32 -10.56
C SER A 18 28.36 16.55 -9.84
N ARG A 19 28.69 17.80 -9.51
CA ARG A 19 29.85 18.12 -8.67
C ARG A 19 29.77 17.43 -7.31
N LEU A 20 28.61 17.50 -6.66
CA LEU A 20 28.38 16.87 -5.35
C LEU A 20 28.36 15.33 -5.44
N ILE A 21 27.84 14.77 -6.54
CA ILE A 21 27.92 13.33 -6.85
C ILE A 21 29.39 12.91 -6.94
N ILE A 22 30.20 13.63 -7.72
CA ILE A 22 31.61 13.31 -7.93
C ILE A 22 32.41 13.48 -6.64
N GLU A 23 32.21 14.58 -5.91
CA GLU A 23 32.88 14.82 -4.62
C GLU A 23 32.51 13.74 -3.59
N ASN A 24 31.24 13.33 -3.50
CA ASN A 24 30.82 12.24 -2.61
C ASN A 24 31.40 10.89 -3.06
N LEU A 25 31.39 10.61 -4.37
CA LEU A 25 31.99 9.39 -4.93
C LEU A 25 33.50 9.33 -4.67
N MET A 26 34.20 10.45 -4.76
CA MET A 26 35.63 10.55 -4.46
C MET A 26 35.92 10.45 -2.96
N LYS A 27 35.08 11.06 -2.12
CA LYS A 27 35.30 11.13 -0.66
C LYS A 27 34.91 9.85 0.07
N TYR A 28 33.83 9.21 -0.36
CA TYR A 28 33.27 8.04 0.31
C TYR A 28 33.41 6.75 -0.50
N GLY A 29 33.82 6.83 -1.77
CA GLY A 29 33.87 5.69 -2.67
C GLY A 29 32.47 5.19 -3.06
N LEU A 30 32.43 4.13 -3.86
CA LEU A 30 31.19 3.44 -4.20
C LEU A 30 30.77 2.54 -3.02
N LEU A 31 30.20 3.15 -1.97
CA LEU A 31 29.66 2.46 -0.79
C LEU A 31 28.35 1.71 -1.13
N ILE A 32 28.38 0.78 -2.09
CA ILE A 32 27.36 -0.26 -2.15
C ILE A 32 27.82 -1.36 -1.19
N ARG A 33 27.75 -1.10 0.12
CA ARG A 33 27.83 -2.20 1.09
C ARG A 33 26.52 -2.98 0.98
N ALA A 34 26.60 -4.20 0.45
CA ALA A 34 25.45 -5.12 0.37
C ALA A 34 24.72 -5.34 1.72
N GLY A 35 25.39 -5.03 2.84
CA GLY A 35 24.82 -5.09 4.18
C GLY A 35 23.74 -4.04 4.50
N PHE A 36 23.55 -2.99 3.69
CA PHE A 36 22.43 -2.04 3.88
C PHE A 36 21.08 -2.66 3.52
N TRP A 37 21.02 -3.36 2.38
CA TRP A 37 19.80 -4.02 1.90
C TRP A 37 19.50 -5.32 2.66
N PHE A 38 20.54 -6.05 3.05
CA PHE A 38 20.45 -7.30 3.79
C PHE A 38 21.34 -7.23 5.03
N SER A 39 20.86 -6.54 6.06
CA SER A 39 21.53 -6.62 7.37
C SER A 39 21.42 -8.06 7.88
N ALA A 40 22.53 -8.65 8.34
CA ALA A 40 22.55 -9.99 8.93
C ALA A 40 21.54 -10.13 10.10
N ARG A 41 21.19 -9.01 10.76
CA ARG A 41 20.15 -8.96 11.80
C ARG A 41 18.74 -9.13 11.25
N SER A 42 18.47 -8.67 10.02
CA SER A 42 17.17 -8.86 9.34
C SER A 42 16.89 -10.32 8.97
N LEU A 43 17.93 -11.12 8.73
CA LEU A 43 17.78 -12.55 8.46
C LEU A 43 17.59 -13.37 9.75
N GLY A 44 17.97 -12.82 10.90
CA GLY A 44 17.78 -13.41 12.23
C GLY A 44 16.39 -13.21 12.85
N ASP A 45 15.54 -12.36 12.26
CA ASP A 45 14.18 -12.05 12.75
C ASP A 45 13.16 -13.15 12.36
N TRP A 46 13.47 -14.42 12.66
CA TRP A 46 12.59 -15.57 12.42
C TRP A 46 11.16 -15.40 12.99
N PRO A 47 10.96 -14.82 14.19
CA PRO A 47 9.61 -14.58 14.72
C PRO A 47 8.76 -13.65 13.86
N LEU A 48 9.36 -12.66 13.19
CA LEU A 48 8.63 -11.70 12.35
C LEU A 48 8.25 -12.32 11.02
N LEU A 49 9.14 -13.14 10.45
CA LEU A 49 8.83 -13.92 9.26
C LEU A 49 7.69 -14.90 9.55
N MET A 50 7.73 -15.58 10.70
CA MET A 50 6.64 -16.45 11.14
C MET A 50 5.32 -15.70 11.33
N CYS A 51 5.36 -14.51 11.95
CA CYS A 51 4.20 -13.63 12.07
C CYS A 51 3.63 -13.24 10.70
N CYS A 52 4.49 -12.91 9.74
CA CYS A 52 4.06 -12.60 8.37
C CYS A 52 3.40 -13.80 7.68
N LEU A 53 3.91 -15.02 7.89
CA LEU A 53 3.36 -16.26 7.32
C LEU A 53 2.03 -16.67 7.95
N THR A 54 1.74 -16.25 9.19
CA THR A 54 0.47 -16.54 9.86
C THR A 54 -0.63 -15.53 9.54
N LEU A 55 -0.29 -14.33 9.04
CA LEU A 55 -1.29 -13.31 8.65
C LEU A 55 -2.39 -13.80 7.69
N PRO A 56 -2.13 -14.67 6.68
CA PRO A 56 -3.18 -15.21 5.80
C PRO A 56 -4.24 -16.06 6.51
N ILE A 57 -4.00 -16.52 7.75
CA ILE A 57 -4.98 -17.27 8.54
C ILE A 57 -6.20 -16.39 8.87
N PHE A 58 -6.01 -15.09 9.08
CA PHE A 58 -7.11 -14.17 9.43
C PHE A 58 -8.12 -13.96 8.28
N PRO A 59 -7.70 -13.72 7.02
CA PRO A 59 -8.56 -13.83 5.84
C PRO A 59 -9.36 -15.12 5.74
N LEU A 60 -8.73 -16.26 6.02
CA LEU A 60 -9.40 -17.56 5.97
C LEU A 60 -10.45 -17.69 7.07
N ALA A 61 -10.13 -17.23 8.29
CA ALA A 61 -11.08 -17.17 9.40
C ALA A 61 -12.28 -16.26 9.07
N ALA A 62 -12.03 -15.07 8.51
CA ALA A 62 -13.08 -14.16 8.08
C ALA A 62 -13.99 -14.79 7.00
N LEU A 63 -13.43 -15.56 6.07
CA LEU A 63 -14.20 -16.30 5.07
C LEU A 63 -15.06 -17.41 5.70
N MET A 64 -14.56 -18.12 6.71
CA MET A 64 -15.35 -19.14 7.41
C MET A 64 -16.54 -18.52 8.16
N THR A 65 -16.31 -17.40 8.84
CA THR A 65 -17.38 -16.60 9.47
C THR A 65 -18.47 -16.25 8.47
N GLU A 66 -18.09 -15.76 7.30
CA GLU A 66 -19.03 -15.40 6.23
C GLU A 66 -19.81 -16.60 5.68
N LYS A 67 -19.14 -17.73 5.47
CA LYS A 67 -19.81 -18.97 5.03
C LYS A 67 -20.82 -19.47 6.05
N TRP A 68 -20.52 -19.36 7.35
CA TRP A 68 -21.45 -19.73 8.41
C TRP A 68 -22.64 -18.76 8.51
N ALA A 69 -22.40 -17.46 8.34
CA ALA A 69 -23.45 -16.45 8.32
C ALA A 69 -24.40 -16.67 7.13
N GLN A 70 -23.89 -16.95 5.93
CA GLN A 70 -24.71 -17.21 4.73
C GLN A 70 -25.55 -18.48 4.84
N ARG A 71 -25.03 -19.52 5.51
CA ARG A 71 -25.80 -20.75 5.79
C ARG A 71 -26.84 -20.58 6.91
N LYS A 72 -27.04 -19.35 7.43
CA LYS A 72 -27.92 -19.03 8.56
C LYS A 72 -27.60 -19.85 9.83
N LEU A 73 -26.35 -20.33 9.96
CA LEU A 73 -25.89 -21.08 11.14
C LEU A 73 -25.58 -20.15 12.32
N ILE A 74 -25.23 -18.89 12.03
CA ILE A 74 -24.84 -17.88 13.01
C ILE A 74 -25.75 -16.66 12.85
N ARG A 75 -26.15 -16.05 13.97
CA ARG A 75 -26.93 -14.81 13.99
C ARG A 75 -26.08 -13.61 13.55
N ASP A 76 -26.67 -12.64 12.86
CA ASP A 76 -25.95 -11.49 12.28
C ASP A 76 -25.07 -10.73 13.28
N HIS A 77 -25.55 -10.50 14.50
CA HIS A 77 -24.77 -9.84 15.55
C HIS A 77 -23.48 -10.60 15.93
N VAL A 78 -23.55 -11.94 15.95
CA VAL A 78 -22.40 -12.79 16.28
C VAL A 78 -21.38 -12.77 15.13
N SER A 79 -21.84 -12.73 13.88
CA SER A 79 -20.96 -12.55 12.71
C SER A 79 -20.20 -11.23 12.77
N ILE A 80 -20.90 -10.13 13.07
CA ILE A 80 -20.28 -8.79 13.19
C ILE A 80 -19.25 -8.78 14.32
N LEU A 81 -19.59 -9.31 15.50
CA LEU A 81 -18.67 -9.39 16.63
C LEU A 81 -17.41 -10.20 16.27
N LEU A 82 -17.58 -11.33 15.57
CA LEU A 82 -16.45 -12.16 15.16
C LEU A 82 -15.54 -11.43 14.15
N HIS A 83 -16.09 -10.65 13.21
CA HIS A 83 -15.29 -9.80 12.31
C HIS A 83 -14.53 -8.68 13.06
N ILE A 84 -15.15 -8.06 14.06
CA ILE A 84 -14.48 -7.05 14.91
C ILE A 84 -13.29 -7.69 15.65
N ILE A 85 -13.48 -8.89 16.22
CA ILE A 85 -12.41 -9.62 16.90
C ILE A 85 -11.27 -9.94 15.91
N ILE A 86 -11.59 -10.54 14.76
CA ILE A 86 -10.58 -10.91 13.74
C ILE A 86 -9.77 -9.69 13.28
N THR A 87 -10.45 -8.58 12.94
CA THR A 87 -9.78 -7.37 12.46
C THR A 87 -8.92 -6.72 13.54
N THR A 88 -9.38 -6.70 14.79
CA THR A 88 -8.62 -6.19 15.93
C THR A 88 -7.38 -7.04 16.20
N THR A 89 -7.51 -8.37 16.17
CA THR A 89 -6.37 -9.28 16.37
C THR A 89 -5.30 -9.12 15.30
N VAL A 90 -5.68 -8.89 14.03
CA VAL A 90 -4.73 -8.68 12.92
C VAL A 90 -3.79 -7.50 13.14
N LEU A 91 -4.24 -6.43 13.81
CA LEU A 91 -3.39 -5.28 14.13
C LEU A 91 -2.58 -5.51 15.41
N ILE A 92 -3.20 -6.05 16.46
CA ILE A 92 -2.52 -6.22 17.76
C ILE A 92 -1.41 -7.27 17.68
N TYR A 93 -1.63 -8.37 16.93
CA TYR A 93 -0.69 -9.49 16.89
C TYR A 93 0.72 -9.08 16.40
N PRO A 94 0.89 -8.39 15.26
CA PRO A 94 2.19 -7.87 14.82
C PRO A 94 2.82 -6.88 15.80
N VAL A 95 2.03 -5.99 16.42
CA VAL A 95 2.53 -5.02 17.40
C VAL A 95 3.17 -5.75 18.59
N VAL A 96 2.48 -6.74 19.16
CA VAL A 96 2.98 -7.51 20.31
C VAL A 96 4.26 -8.27 19.95
N VAL A 97 4.34 -8.86 18.75
CA VAL A 97 5.54 -9.57 18.29
C VAL A 97 6.73 -8.60 18.15
N ILE A 98 6.52 -7.44 17.53
CA ILE A 98 7.59 -6.44 17.35
C ILE A 98 8.12 -5.94 18.69
N LEU A 99 7.22 -5.64 19.65
CA LEU A 99 7.62 -5.15 20.98
C LEU A 99 8.37 -6.21 21.80
N LYS A 100 8.10 -7.49 21.59
CA LYS A 100 8.78 -8.59 22.31
C LYS A 100 10.12 -9.00 21.70
N CYS A 101 10.30 -8.83 20.39
CA CYS A 101 11.45 -9.39 19.68
C CYS A 101 12.61 -8.40 19.45
N GLU A 102 12.52 -7.15 19.91
CA GLU A 102 13.55 -6.09 19.69
C GLU A 102 14.13 -6.09 18.25
N SER A 103 13.24 -6.21 17.28
CA SER A 103 13.61 -6.47 15.89
C SER A 103 14.16 -5.25 15.18
N ALA A 104 14.79 -5.48 14.03
CA ALA A 104 15.27 -4.38 13.20
C ALA A 104 14.10 -3.47 12.77
N VAL A 105 14.36 -2.16 12.74
CA VAL A 105 13.32 -1.16 12.42
C VAL A 105 12.69 -1.42 11.04
N LEU A 106 13.50 -1.86 10.07
CA LEU A 106 13.03 -2.13 8.71
C LEU A 106 12.10 -3.36 8.64
N SER A 107 12.45 -4.46 9.31
CA SER A 107 11.62 -5.68 9.33
C SER A 107 10.29 -5.43 10.05
N GLY A 108 10.32 -4.68 11.16
CA GLY A 108 9.12 -4.23 11.87
C GLY A 108 8.22 -3.33 11.01
N PHE A 109 8.80 -2.38 10.27
CA PHE A 109 8.05 -1.52 9.34
C PHE A 109 7.35 -2.33 8.26
N VAL A 110 8.06 -3.26 7.61
CA VAL A 110 7.49 -4.12 6.55
C VAL A 110 6.34 -4.97 7.09
N LEU A 111 6.51 -5.59 8.25
CA LEU A 111 5.46 -6.40 8.88
C LEU A 111 4.22 -5.56 9.21
N MET A 112 4.42 -4.36 9.78
CA MET A 112 3.31 -3.45 10.10
C MET A 112 2.58 -2.96 8.86
N PHE A 113 3.32 -2.71 7.77
CA PHE A 113 2.75 -2.29 6.50
C PHE A 113 1.86 -3.39 5.90
N ILE A 114 2.32 -4.65 5.89
CA ILE A 114 1.54 -5.81 5.43
C ILE A 114 0.31 -6.04 6.32
N ALA A 115 0.47 -5.93 7.63
CA ALA A 115 -0.64 -6.07 8.59
C ALA A 115 -1.72 -4.99 8.37
N SER A 116 -1.29 -3.74 8.15
CA SER A 116 -2.19 -2.61 7.88
C SER A 116 -2.97 -2.79 6.57
N ILE A 117 -2.31 -3.27 5.51
CA ILE A 117 -2.97 -3.63 4.24
C ILE A 117 -3.99 -4.74 4.47
N THR A 118 -3.61 -5.79 5.18
CA THR A 118 -4.50 -6.94 5.48
C THR A 118 -5.71 -6.49 6.29
N TRP A 119 -5.51 -5.61 7.28
CA TRP A 119 -6.58 -5.03 8.07
C TRP A 119 -7.57 -4.23 7.21
N LEU A 120 -7.08 -3.29 6.39
CA LEU A 120 -7.94 -2.51 5.48
C LEU A 120 -8.75 -3.41 4.53
N LYS A 121 -8.12 -4.46 4.00
CA LYS A 121 -8.80 -5.45 3.16
C LYS A 121 -9.88 -6.23 3.92
N LEU A 122 -9.60 -6.66 5.15
CA LEU A 122 -10.57 -7.38 5.98
C LEU A 122 -11.76 -6.51 6.36
N VAL A 123 -11.53 -5.24 6.67
CA VAL A 123 -12.61 -4.27 6.94
C VAL A 123 -13.49 -4.12 5.70
N SER A 124 -12.89 -3.88 4.52
CA SER A 124 -13.66 -3.77 3.28
C SER A 124 -14.42 -5.06 2.93
N PHE A 125 -13.81 -6.22 3.17
CA PHE A 125 -14.45 -7.53 2.99
C PHE A 125 -15.66 -7.71 3.92
N ALA A 126 -15.53 -7.39 5.21
CA ALA A 126 -16.62 -7.53 6.17
C ALA A 126 -17.81 -6.61 5.82
N HIS A 127 -17.56 -5.34 5.48
CA HIS A 127 -18.60 -4.40 5.08
C HIS A 127 -19.32 -4.84 3.80
N THR A 128 -18.57 -5.18 2.76
CA THR A 128 -19.17 -5.56 1.46
C THR A 128 -19.99 -6.84 1.57
N ASN A 129 -19.56 -7.83 2.36
CA ASN A 129 -20.36 -9.04 2.55
C ASN A 129 -21.58 -8.81 3.45
N TYR A 130 -21.49 -7.94 4.46
CA TYR A 130 -22.66 -7.53 5.24
C TYR A 130 -23.72 -6.90 4.32
N ASP A 131 -23.29 -5.98 3.46
CA ASP A 131 -24.12 -5.29 2.47
C ASP A 131 -24.79 -6.31 1.51
N ILE A 132 -24.04 -7.30 1.00
CA ILE A 132 -24.59 -8.38 0.17
C ILE A 132 -25.62 -9.23 0.94
N ARG A 133 -25.39 -9.54 2.22
CA ARG A 133 -26.35 -10.31 3.03
C ARG A 133 -27.65 -9.54 3.25
N VAL A 134 -27.58 -8.26 3.60
CA VAL A 134 -28.77 -7.41 3.77
C VAL A 134 -29.56 -7.34 2.47
N LEU A 135 -28.88 -7.18 1.33
CA LEU A 135 -29.50 -7.18 0.01
C LEU A 135 -30.19 -8.53 -0.28
N SER A 136 -29.51 -9.65 -0.04
CA SER A 136 -30.08 -10.99 -0.28
C SER A 136 -31.36 -11.25 0.55
N GLN A 137 -31.39 -10.80 1.81
CA GLN A 137 -32.57 -10.91 2.67
C GLN A 137 -33.73 -10.01 2.19
N SER A 138 -33.43 -8.84 1.62
CA SER A 138 -34.44 -7.95 1.06
C SER A 138 -35.09 -8.52 -0.21
N ILE A 139 -34.29 -9.21 -1.04
CA ILE A 139 -34.75 -9.91 -2.24
C ILE A 139 -35.62 -11.11 -1.85
N GLU A 140 -35.19 -11.92 -0.87
CA GLU A 140 -35.99 -13.04 -0.34
C GLU A 140 -37.36 -12.58 0.20
N LYS A 141 -37.44 -11.35 0.73
CA LYS A 141 -38.69 -10.75 1.27
C LYS A 141 -39.59 -10.12 0.20
N GLY A 142 -39.27 -10.25 -1.08
CA GLY A 142 -40.15 -9.86 -2.20
C GLY A 142 -40.07 -8.39 -2.62
N ALA A 143 -39.00 -7.66 -2.26
CA ALA A 143 -38.78 -6.30 -2.78
C ALA A 143 -38.35 -6.37 -4.26
N THR A 144 -39.32 -6.29 -5.18
CA THR A 144 -39.07 -6.09 -6.61
C THR A 144 -38.50 -4.69 -6.86
N HIS A 145 -37.17 -4.55 -6.78
CA HIS A 145 -36.49 -3.45 -7.44
C HIS A 145 -35.87 -3.95 -8.73
N GLY A 146 -36.52 -3.57 -9.84
CA GLY A 146 -36.04 -3.73 -11.19
C GLY A 146 -34.73 -2.98 -11.40
N SER A 147 -33.62 -3.68 -11.23
CA SER A 147 -32.38 -3.44 -11.94
C SER A 147 -31.68 -4.79 -12.03
N SER A 148 -31.00 -5.07 -13.12
CA SER A 148 -30.25 -6.29 -13.38
C SER A 148 -29.15 -6.49 -12.33
N ILE A 149 -29.50 -6.97 -11.13
CA ILE A 149 -28.51 -7.39 -10.14
C ILE A 149 -27.98 -8.72 -10.65
N ASP A 150 -26.74 -8.71 -11.18
CA ASP A 150 -26.08 -9.92 -11.64
C ASP A 150 -26.12 -10.99 -10.53
N GLU A 151 -26.68 -12.16 -10.83
CA GLU A 151 -26.74 -13.29 -9.88
C GLU A 151 -25.34 -13.68 -9.37
N GLU A 152 -24.27 -13.34 -10.10
CA GLU A 152 -22.89 -13.51 -9.66
C GLU A 152 -22.50 -12.62 -8.47
N ASN A 153 -23.08 -11.42 -8.34
CA ASN A 153 -22.81 -10.51 -7.22
C ASN A 153 -23.50 -10.95 -5.92
N ILE A 154 -24.55 -11.76 -6.03
CA ILE A 154 -25.31 -12.30 -4.89
C ILE A 154 -24.67 -13.60 -4.36
N LYS A 155 -23.82 -14.27 -5.17
CA LYS A 155 -23.12 -15.48 -4.73
C LYS A 155 -22.10 -15.16 -3.65
N GLY A 156 -22.08 -16.03 -2.62
CA GLY A 156 -21.19 -15.88 -1.50
C GLY A 156 -19.70 -15.98 -1.84
N PRO A 157 -18.81 -15.46 -0.97
CA PRO A 157 -17.39 -15.40 -1.23
C PRO A 157 -16.80 -16.80 -1.39
N THR A 158 -16.04 -17.01 -2.45
CA THR A 158 -15.31 -18.25 -2.72
C THR A 158 -13.88 -18.13 -2.21
N ILE A 159 -13.24 -19.24 -1.85
CA ILE A 159 -11.83 -19.23 -1.39
C ILE A 159 -10.93 -18.56 -2.44
N ASN A 160 -11.13 -18.90 -3.71
CA ASN A 160 -10.37 -18.33 -4.83
C ASN A 160 -10.56 -16.82 -4.98
N SER A 161 -11.77 -16.28 -4.75
CA SER A 161 -12.02 -14.84 -4.85
C SER A 161 -11.36 -14.08 -3.69
N VAL A 162 -11.38 -14.64 -2.48
CA VAL A 162 -10.69 -14.04 -1.32
C VAL A 162 -9.18 -14.08 -1.48
N VAL A 163 -8.61 -15.22 -1.91
CA VAL A 163 -7.16 -15.32 -2.17
C VAL A 163 -6.75 -14.33 -3.26
N TYR A 164 -7.52 -14.23 -4.34
CA TYR A 164 -7.30 -13.24 -5.39
C TYR A 164 -7.34 -11.81 -4.85
N PHE A 165 -8.37 -11.46 -4.08
CA PHE A 165 -8.51 -10.14 -3.47
C PHE A 165 -7.35 -9.80 -2.52
N MET A 166 -6.91 -10.76 -1.70
CA MET A 166 -5.79 -10.55 -0.77
C MET A 166 -4.48 -10.24 -1.51
N LEU A 167 -4.30 -10.77 -2.72
CA LEU A 167 -3.13 -10.47 -3.56
C LEU A 167 -3.33 -9.22 -4.45
N ALA A 168 -4.56 -8.90 -4.84
CA ALA A 168 -4.85 -7.80 -5.76
C ALA A 168 -4.37 -6.44 -5.22
N PRO A 169 -3.88 -5.52 -6.06
CA PRO A 169 -3.43 -4.18 -5.67
C PRO A 169 -4.61 -3.21 -5.42
N THR A 170 -5.64 -3.68 -4.72
CA THR A 170 -6.81 -2.89 -4.32
C THR A 170 -7.16 -3.20 -2.87
N LEU A 171 -7.69 -2.20 -2.16
CA LEU A 171 -8.18 -2.34 -0.80
C LEU A 171 -9.71 -2.48 -0.73
N CYS A 172 -10.41 -2.22 -1.84
CA CYS A 172 -11.86 -2.37 -1.96
C CYS A 172 -12.22 -3.79 -2.38
N TYR A 173 -12.95 -4.53 -1.54
CA TYR A 173 -13.53 -5.81 -1.94
C TYR A 173 -14.69 -5.59 -2.92
N GLN A 174 -14.69 -6.36 -4.01
CA GLN A 174 -15.78 -6.46 -4.98
C GLN A 174 -15.96 -7.94 -5.36
N PRO A 175 -17.20 -8.42 -5.59
CA PRO A 175 -17.44 -9.81 -5.98
C PRO A 175 -16.77 -10.19 -7.31
N SER A 176 -16.80 -9.27 -8.26
CA SER A 176 -16.16 -9.39 -9.58
C SER A 176 -15.22 -8.20 -9.81
N TYR A 177 -14.10 -8.46 -10.47
CA TYR A 177 -13.12 -7.44 -10.86
C TYR A 177 -12.88 -7.48 -12.36
N PRO A 178 -12.67 -6.34 -13.02
CA PRO A 178 -12.28 -6.32 -14.43
C PRO A 178 -10.94 -7.04 -14.61
N ARG A 179 -10.86 -7.95 -15.59
CA ARG A 179 -9.66 -8.77 -15.85
C ARG A 179 -9.08 -8.52 -17.24
N THR A 180 -7.76 -8.54 -17.33
CA THR A 180 -7.06 -8.50 -18.62
C THR A 180 -6.97 -9.88 -19.25
N ALA A 181 -7.05 -9.95 -20.58
CA ALA A 181 -7.08 -11.21 -21.33
C ALA A 181 -5.76 -12.01 -21.22
N PHE A 182 -4.62 -11.32 -21.27
CA PHE A 182 -3.29 -11.96 -21.24
C PHE A 182 -2.28 -11.14 -20.44
N ILE A 183 -1.20 -11.80 -20.02
CA ILE A 183 -0.08 -11.20 -19.29
C ILE A 183 1.00 -10.80 -20.31
N ARG A 184 1.31 -9.50 -20.38
CA ARG A 184 2.37 -8.94 -21.24
C ARG A 184 3.74 -9.11 -20.60
N LYS A 185 4.30 -10.32 -20.66
CA LYS A 185 5.59 -10.69 -20.02
C LYS A 185 6.73 -9.72 -20.35
N GLY A 186 6.88 -9.32 -21.62
CA GLY A 186 7.93 -8.38 -22.03
C GLY A 186 7.75 -6.96 -21.47
N TRP A 187 6.50 -6.54 -21.20
CA TRP A 187 6.25 -5.28 -20.50
C TRP A 187 6.59 -5.42 -19.02
N VAL A 188 6.19 -6.52 -18.36
CA VAL A 188 6.50 -6.80 -16.95
C VAL A 188 8.00 -6.80 -16.69
N THR A 189 8.80 -7.50 -17.52
CA THR A 189 10.25 -7.56 -17.34
C THR A 189 10.91 -6.18 -17.46
N ARG A 190 10.46 -5.34 -18.41
CA ARG A 190 10.94 -3.95 -18.53
C ARG A 190 10.60 -3.11 -17.31
N GLN A 191 9.39 -3.24 -16.76
CA GLN A 191 9.01 -2.51 -15.54
C GLN A 191 9.76 -3.02 -14.31
N LEU A 192 10.00 -4.33 -14.21
CA LEU A 192 10.80 -4.93 -13.14
C LEU A 192 12.23 -4.41 -13.17
N LEU A 193 12.85 -4.32 -14.35
CA LEU A 193 14.18 -3.74 -14.50
C LEU A 193 14.22 -2.28 -14.03
N LYS A 194 13.23 -1.46 -14.43
CA LYS A 194 13.11 -0.09 -13.92
C LYS A 194 12.95 -0.05 -12.41
N CYS A 195 12.18 -0.97 -11.83
CA CYS A 195 11.96 -1.04 -10.39
C CYS A 195 13.29 -1.27 -9.66
N VAL A 196 14.12 -2.20 -10.15
CA VAL A 196 15.45 -2.45 -9.59
C VAL A 196 16.35 -1.21 -9.70
N VAL A 197 16.34 -0.52 -10.84
CA VAL A 197 17.13 0.70 -11.05
C VAL A 197 16.70 1.83 -10.11
N PHE A 198 15.41 2.10 -9.98
CA PHE A 198 14.91 3.17 -9.10
C PHE A 198 15.10 2.83 -7.61
N THR A 199 14.96 1.56 -7.22
CA THR A 199 15.28 1.11 -5.86
C THR A 199 16.79 1.28 -5.57
N GLY A 200 17.65 0.93 -6.52
CA GLY A 200 19.09 1.16 -6.42
C GLY A 200 19.45 2.65 -6.32
N LEU A 201 18.81 3.49 -7.12
CA LEU A 201 18.95 4.96 -7.07
C LEU A 201 18.55 5.51 -5.70
N MET A 202 17.45 5.02 -5.13
CA MET A 202 17.01 5.40 -3.79
C MET A 202 18.04 5.03 -2.72
N GLY A 203 18.58 3.81 -2.75
CA GLY A 203 19.65 3.39 -1.84
C GLY A 203 20.92 4.21 -2.02
N PHE A 204 21.29 4.54 -3.26
CA PHE A 204 22.41 5.44 -3.54
C PHE A 204 22.21 6.82 -2.93
N ILE A 205 21.03 7.42 -3.07
CA ILE A 205 20.74 8.73 -2.47
C ILE A 205 20.82 8.66 -0.93
N ILE A 206 20.27 7.61 -0.33
CA ILE A 206 20.31 7.42 1.12
C ILE A 206 21.76 7.29 1.61
N GLU A 207 22.57 6.42 1.00
CA GLU A 207 23.94 6.17 1.45
C GLU A 207 24.89 7.33 1.18
N GLN A 208 24.74 8.02 0.04
CA GLN A 208 25.70 9.05 -0.37
C GLN A 208 25.33 10.46 0.11
N TYR A 209 24.05 10.73 0.35
CA TYR A 209 23.59 12.06 0.75
C TYR A 209 22.99 12.07 2.15
N ILE A 210 22.06 11.17 2.45
CA ILE A 210 21.35 11.21 3.73
C ILE A 210 22.26 10.74 4.88
N ASN A 211 22.86 9.56 4.76
CA ASN A 211 23.68 8.96 5.81
C ASN A 211 24.84 9.85 6.25
N PRO A 212 25.64 10.48 5.36
CA PRO A 212 26.74 11.34 5.79
C PRO A 212 26.24 12.61 6.48
N ILE A 213 25.12 13.20 6.04
CA ILE A 213 24.54 14.37 6.69
C ILE A 213 24.05 14.01 8.10
N VAL A 214 23.44 12.83 8.27
CA VAL A 214 22.96 12.34 9.55
C VAL A 214 24.11 11.97 10.49
N GLN A 215 25.16 11.28 10.02
CA GLN A 215 26.30 10.87 10.86
C GLN A 215 27.16 12.06 11.31
N ASN A 216 27.31 13.09 10.48
CA ASN A 216 28.02 14.32 10.85
C ASN A 216 27.19 15.22 11.78
N SER A 217 25.98 14.79 12.17
CA SER A 217 25.06 15.57 12.98
C SER A 217 25.20 15.24 14.47
N LYS A 218 25.46 16.26 15.31
CA LYS A 218 25.26 16.18 16.76
C LYS A 218 23.79 15.86 17.06
N HIS A 219 23.53 15.00 18.06
CA HIS A 219 22.19 14.55 18.44
C HIS A 219 21.19 15.73 18.52
N PRO A 220 20.02 15.65 17.86
CA PRO A 220 19.09 16.79 17.70
C PRO A 220 18.57 17.37 19.03
N LEU A 221 18.53 16.55 20.09
CA LEU A 221 18.12 16.99 21.44
C LEU A 221 19.22 17.73 22.25
N LYS A 222 20.42 17.94 21.69
CA LYS A 222 21.55 18.59 22.39
C LYS A 222 22.09 19.84 21.66
N GLY A 223 21.48 20.25 20.55
CA GLY A 223 21.96 21.35 19.70
C GLY A 223 21.11 22.63 19.80
N ASN A 224 21.64 23.73 19.25
CA ASN A 224 20.90 24.97 19.08
C ASN A 224 19.79 24.81 18.02
N PHE A 225 18.65 25.48 18.19
CA PHE A 225 17.50 25.39 17.28
C PHE A 225 17.84 25.78 15.82
N LEU A 226 18.74 26.76 15.64
CA LEU A 226 19.20 27.19 14.32
C LEU A 226 19.99 26.09 13.59
N ASP A 227 20.86 25.35 14.30
CA ASP A 227 21.60 24.23 13.73
C ASP A 227 20.65 23.10 13.31
N ALA A 228 19.53 22.91 14.02
CA ALA A 228 18.51 21.94 13.66
C ALA A 228 17.78 22.34 12.37
N ILE A 229 17.38 23.61 12.23
CA ILE A 229 16.72 24.11 11.01
C ILE A 229 17.65 24.00 9.80
N GLU A 230 18.92 24.43 9.92
CA GLU A 230 19.89 24.33 8.83
C GLU A 230 20.04 22.89 8.33
N ARG A 231 20.04 21.92 9.25
CA ARG A 231 20.14 20.49 8.92
C ARG A 231 18.87 19.94 8.29
N VAL A 232 17.69 20.34 8.76
CA VAL A 232 16.41 19.96 8.14
C VAL A 232 16.36 20.48 6.70
N LEU A 233 16.78 21.72 6.47
CA LEU A 233 16.86 22.29 5.11
C LEU A 233 17.86 21.52 4.23
N LYS A 234 19.03 21.16 4.74
CA LYS A 234 20.02 20.32 4.02
C LYS A 234 19.48 18.94 3.68
N LEU A 235 18.66 18.34 4.55
CA LEU A 235 18.04 17.03 4.34
C LEU A 235 16.79 17.09 3.46
N SER A 236 16.14 18.24 3.33
CA SER A 236 14.86 18.38 2.62
C SER A 236 14.94 17.94 1.16
N VAL A 237 15.97 18.37 0.43
CA VAL A 237 16.12 18.08 -1.00
C VAL A 237 16.39 16.58 -1.27
N PRO A 238 17.38 15.92 -0.63
CA PRO A 238 17.56 14.48 -0.77
C PRO A 238 16.32 13.67 -0.36
N THR A 239 15.63 14.10 0.70
CA THR A 239 14.42 13.43 1.19
C THR A 239 13.29 13.51 0.16
N LEU A 240 13.10 14.67 -0.48
CA LEU A 240 12.11 14.83 -1.56
C LEU A 240 12.44 13.93 -2.76
N TYR A 241 13.70 13.79 -3.16
CA TYR A 241 14.08 12.86 -4.23
C TYR A 241 13.78 11.41 -3.88
N VAL A 242 14.14 10.97 -2.68
CA VAL A 242 13.84 9.62 -2.17
C VAL A 242 12.33 9.39 -2.16
N TRP A 243 11.55 10.37 -1.71
CA TRP A 243 10.10 10.27 -1.64
C TRP A 243 9.45 10.18 -3.04
N LEU A 244 9.89 10.99 -4.01
CA LEU A 244 9.40 10.91 -5.40
C LEU A 244 9.80 9.58 -6.07
N CYS A 245 11.04 9.12 -5.83
CA CYS A 245 11.50 7.82 -6.32
C CYS A 245 10.70 6.67 -5.71
N MET A 246 10.41 6.75 -4.41
CA MET A 246 9.57 5.77 -3.70
C MET A 246 8.16 5.74 -4.28
N PHE A 247 7.55 6.90 -4.51
CA PHE A 247 6.23 6.98 -5.14
C PHE A 247 6.18 6.32 -6.51
N TYR A 248 7.11 6.67 -7.40
CA TYR A 248 7.18 6.07 -8.72
C TYR A 248 7.45 4.55 -8.64
N SER A 249 8.38 4.12 -7.79
CA SER A 249 8.72 2.70 -7.64
C SER A 249 7.57 1.88 -7.08
N PHE A 250 6.85 2.40 -6.10
CA PHE A 250 5.76 1.68 -5.45
C PHE A 250 4.45 1.77 -6.24
N PHE A 251 3.91 2.98 -6.44
CA PHE A 251 2.59 3.16 -7.07
C PHE A 251 2.62 2.91 -8.57
N HIS A 252 3.64 3.42 -9.27
CA HIS A 252 3.69 3.29 -10.72
C HIS A 252 4.30 1.98 -11.18
N LEU A 253 5.39 1.48 -10.58
CA LEU A 253 6.04 0.25 -11.03
C LEU A 253 5.48 -0.99 -10.31
N TRP A 254 5.59 -1.05 -8.98
CA TRP A 254 5.26 -2.26 -8.22
C TRP A 254 3.78 -2.64 -8.30
N LEU A 255 2.85 -1.72 -8.04
CA LEU A 255 1.41 -2.03 -8.11
C LEU A 255 0.96 -2.42 -9.53
N ASN A 256 1.53 -1.82 -10.56
CA ASN A 256 1.25 -2.15 -11.96
C ASN A 256 1.84 -3.50 -12.39
N ILE A 257 3.03 -3.85 -11.91
CA ILE A 257 3.59 -5.19 -12.09
C ILE A 257 2.68 -6.22 -11.42
N LEU A 258 2.28 -5.97 -10.17
CA LEU A 258 1.37 -6.84 -9.44
C LEU A 258 0.01 -6.98 -10.13
N ALA A 259 -0.54 -5.87 -10.65
CA ALA A 259 -1.77 -5.85 -11.42
C ALA A 259 -1.66 -6.68 -12.70
N GLU A 260 -0.57 -6.54 -13.46
CA GLU A 260 -0.37 -7.30 -14.70
C GLU A 260 -0.20 -8.80 -14.41
N LEU A 261 0.54 -9.16 -13.34
CA LEU A 261 0.71 -10.56 -12.92
C LEU A 261 -0.60 -11.21 -12.50
N LEU A 262 -1.46 -10.46 -11.81
CA LEU A 262 -2.78 -10.91 -11.37
C LEU A 262 -3.87 -10.73 -12.44
N ARG A 263 -3.55 -10.14 -13.60
CA ARG A 263 -4.51 -9.76 -14.64
C ARG A 263 -5.61 -8.81 -14.15
N PHE A 264 -5.27 -7.95 -13.19
CA PHE A 264 -6.15 -6.90 -12.69
C PHE A 264 -6.24 -5.78 -13.73
N GLY A 265 -7.48 -5.48 -14.16
CA GLY A 265 -7.79 -4.53 -15.22
C GLY A 265 -7.84 -3.08 -14.77
N ASP A 266 -8.22 -2.83 -13.52
CA ASP A 266 -8.29 -1.50 -12.94
C ASP A 266 -6.90 -1.06 -12.45
N ARG A 267 -6.32 -0.02 -13.06
CA ARG A 267 -4.92 0.37 -12.82
C ARG A 267 -4.77 1.84 -12.41
N GLU A 268 -5.86 2.46 -12.02
CA GLU A 268 -5.87 3.86 -11.59
C GLU A 268 -5.47 4.00 -10.12
N PHE A 269 -4.21 3.69 -9.80
CA PHE A 269 -3.71 3.75 -8.42
C PHE A 269 -3.51 5.19 -7.89
N TYR A 270 -3.34 6.16 -8.79
CA TYR A 270 -3.16 7.58 -8.50
C TYR A 270 -3.61 8.43 -9.71
N LYS A 271 -3.92 9.71 -9.49
CA LYS A 271 -4.22 10.71 -10.53
C LYS A 271 -3.11 11.76 -10.61
N ASP A 272 -3.24 12.75 -11.49
CA ASP A 272 -2.26 13.83 -11.71
C ASP A 272 -2.15 14.81 -10.51
N TRP A 273 -1.75 14.29 -9.34
CA TRP A 273 -1.69 15.02 -8.07
C TRP A 273 -0.72 16.20 -8.10
N TRP A 274 0.26 16.19 -9.01
CA TRP A 274 1.19 17.30 -9.22
C TRP A 274 0.53 18.54 -9.84
N ASN A 275 -0.68 18.38 -10.40
CA ASN A 275 -1.49 19.48 -10.94
C ASN A 275 -2.57 19.95 -9.95
N ALA A 276 -2.61 19.40 -8.72
CA ALA A 276 -3.62 19.76 -7.73
C ALA A 276 -3.52 21.24 -7.33
N LYS A 277 -4.67 21.91 -7.27
CA LYS A 277 -4.77 23.35 -6.92
C LYS A 277 -4.91 23.56 -5.42
N THR A 278 -5.40 22.56 -4.69
CA THR A 278 -5.59 22.60 -3.25
C THR A 278 -4.93 21.41 -2.56
N VAL A 279 -4.63 21.56 -1.27
CA VAL A 279 -4.06 20.48 -0.44
C VAL A 279 -5.05 19.31 -0.32
N GLU A 280 -6.35 19.59 -0.26
CA GLU A 280 -7.38 18.55 -0.23
C GLU A 280 -7.37 17.73 -1.52
N GLU A 281 -7.36 18.39 -2.68
CA GLU A 281 -7.31 17.74 -3.99
C GLU A 281 -6.06 16.87 -4.13
N TYR A 282 -4.91 17.37 -3.67
CA TYR A 282 -3.66 16.61 -3.62
C TYR A 282 -3.81 15.30 -2.84
N TRP A 283 -4.39 15.33 -1.62
CA TRP A 283 -4.59 14.13 -0.80
C TRP A 283 -5.54 13.11 -1.43
N ARG A 284 -6.55 13.57 -2.18
CA ARG A 284 -7.49 12.71 -2.90
C ARG A 284 -6.84 12.03 -4.10
N MET A 285 -5.95 12.72 -4.81
CA MET A 285 -5.35 12.24 -6.06
C MET A 285 -4.09 11.39 -5.85
N TRP A 286 -3.34 11.64 -4.77
CA TRP A 286 -2.05 10.98 -4.50
C TRP A 286 -2.17 9.46 -4.33
N ASN A 287 -3.15 8.99 -3.55
CA ASN A 287 -3.32 7.58 -3.24
C ASN A 287 -4.80 7.17 -3.32
N MET A 288 -5.24 6.89 -4.54
CA MET A 288 -6.61 6.46 -4.82
C MET A 288 -6.93 5.11 -4.17
N VAL A 289 -5.93 4.24 -4.01
CA VAL A 289 -6.08 2.90 -3.43
C VAL A 289 -6.59 2.95 -1.99
N ILE A 290 -6.17 3.95 -1.21
CA ILE A 290 -6.64 4.15 0.17
C ILE A 290 -7.90 5.01 0.20
N PHE A 291 -7.97 6.06 -0.64
CA PHE A 291 -9.06 7.02 -0.57
C PHE A 291 -10.41 6.47 -1.07
N SER A 292 -10.40 5.66 -2.14
CA SER A 292 -11.61 5.03 -2.69
C SER A 292 -12.36 4.14 -1.66
N PRO A 293 -11.68 3.25 -0.90
CA PRO A 293 -12.33 2.49 0.17
C PRO A 293 -12.88 3.35 1.31
N ILE A 294 -12.16 4.40 1.72
CA ILE A 294 -12.62 5.29 2.81
C ILE A 294 -13.90 6.00 2.42
N LEU A 295 -14.00 6.48 1.17
CA LEU A 295 -15.23 7.03 0.65
C LEU A 295 -16.33 5.96 0.62
N LYS A 296 -16.10 4.81 -0.01
CA LYS A 296 -17.13 3.77 -0.12
C LYS A 296 -17.70 3.34 1.24
N ASN A 297 -16.84 3.12 2.24
CA ASN A 297 -17.27 2.73 3.58
C ASN A 297 -17.98 3.87 4.33
N SER A 298 -17.48 5.10 4.22
CA SER A 298 -18.11 6.28 4.85
C SER A 298 -19.50 6.55 4.27
N TYR A 299 -19.64 6.45 2.95
CA TYR A 299 -20.91 6.72 2.26
C TYR A 299 -21.94 5.60 2.47
N SER A 300 -21.53 4.32 2.47
CA SER A 300 -22.41 3.20 2.81
C SER A 300 -22.98 3.34 4.23
N GLY A 301 -22.12 3.71 5.21
CA GLY A 301 -22.54 3.92 6.60
C GLY A 301 -23.46 5.13 6.83
N LEU A 302 -23.36 6.17 6.00
CA LEU A 302 -24.16 7.40 6.16
C LEU A 302 -25.47 7.41 5.38
N THR A 303 -25.55 6.74 4.24
CA THR A 303 -26.71 6.88 3.34
C THR A 303 -27.60 5.65 3.25
N GLY A 304 -27.19 4.49 3.78
CA GLY A 304 -27.98 3.25 3.69
C GLY A 304 -28.33 2.84 2.25
N ASN A 305 -27.74 3.51 1.25
CA ASN A 305 -28.09 3.42 -0.15
C ASN A 305 -26.88 2.94 -0.95
N PHE A 306 -27.08 1.81 -1.62
CA PHE A 306 -26.18 1.22 -2.59
C PHE A 306 -26.12 2.11 -3.83
N LEU A 307 -25.17 3.03 -3.89
CA LEU A 307 -24.78 3.58 -5.18
C LEU A 307 -23.69 2.70 -5.77
N PRO A 308 -23.89 2.13 -6.97
CA PRO A 308 -22.77 1.56 -7.71
C PRO A 308 -21.75 2.68 -7.91
N ALA A 309 -20.47 2.34 -7.72
CA ALA A 309 -19.39 3.22 -8.12
C ALA A 309 -19.45 3.36 -9.64
N ASP A 310 -20.17 4.36 -10.12
CA ASP A 310 -20.10 4.77 -11.52
C ASP A 310 -18.71 5.36 -11.77
N ARG A 311 -17.95 4.57 -12.55
CA ARG A 311 -16.74 4.85 -13.35
C ARG A 311 -15.90 6.08 -13.00
#